data_AF-A0A1J0AEW7-F1
#
_entry.id   AF-A0A1J0AEW7-F1
#
_cell.length_a   1.000
_cell.length_b   1.000
_cell.length_c   1.000
_cell.angle_alpha   90.00
_cell.angle_beta   90.00
_cell.angle_gamma   90.00
#
_symmetry.space_group_name_H-M   'P 1'
#
loop_
_entity.id
_entity.type
_entity.pdbx_description
1 polymer ?
#
loop_
_entity_poly.entity_id
_entity_poly.type
_entity_poly.pdbx_seq_one_letter_code
_entity_poly.pdbx_strand_id
1 'polypeptide(L)'
;MAESEQINLFNPPQWRAMGVPGIYRTGQPPAAWDGEQWQLWKQKIMHYQQQQTQIPCQQTDLFAPEMVGISGRINPFELAKTSDQFFRLPSQFTHGDACIYFVLDQAAPLILYIGETVNARQRWQGHHDCKTYLSYYLDDHRHYQLDTQIHWAFDWQVPRATRPRQKLEQDLIRHWLPPFNKESWCRWGAPWRIHYRATTE
;
A
#
# COMPACT_ATOMS: atom_id res chain seq x y z
N MET A 1 4.63 16.97 41.05
CA MET A 1 4.00 15.69 40.67
C MET A 1 3.57 15.88 39.22
N ALA A 2 4.30 15.28 38.27
CA ALA A 2 3.95 15.34 36.86
C ALA A 2 3.12 14.09 36.55
N GLU A 3 1.82 14.27 36.33
CA GLU A 3 0.94 13.21 35.90
C GLU A 3 1.34 12.78 34.48
N SER A 4 1.60 11.49 34.34
CA SER A 4 1.83 10.81 33.08
C SER A 4 0.54 10.85 32.25
N GLU A 5 0.51 11.64 31.18
CA GLU A 5 -0.50 11.51 30.14
C GLU A 5 -0.36 10.13 29.48
N GLN A 6 -1.22 9.21 29.92
CA GLN A 6 -1.38 7.90 29.31
C GLN A 6 -1.95 8.12 27.90
N ILE A 7 -1.10 7.90 26.89
CA ILE A 7 -1.49 7.96 25.48
C ILE A 7 -2.61 6.94 25.26
N ASN A 8 -3.79 7.47 24.95
CA ASN A 8 -5.00 6.69 24.76
C ASN A 8 -4.89 5.93 23.43
N LEU A 9 -4.50 4.65 23.49
CA LEU A 9 -4.28 3.73 22.36
C LEU A 9 -5.54 3.43 21.52
N PHE A 10 -6.70 3.94 21.93
CA PHE A 10 -8.00 3.72 21.27
C PHE A 10 -8.52 4.92 20.49
N ASN A 11 -7.73 5.99 20.35
CA ASN A 11 -8.13 7.09 19.48
C ASN A 11 -7.97 6.65 18.01
N PRO A 12 -8.97 6.85 17.12
CA PRO A 12 -8.83 6.50 15.70
C PRO A 12 -7.54 7.12 15.15
N PRO A 13 -6.74 6.38 14.37
CA PRO A 13 -5.49 6.94 13.90
C PRO A 13 -5.79 8.19 13.08
N GLN A 14 -4.96 9.21 13.28
CA GLN A 14 -5.15 10.60 12.84
C GLN A 14 -5.26 10.77 11.30
N TRP A 15 -5.26 9.68 10.53
CA TRP A 15 -5.59 9.71 9.09
C TRP A 15 -7.01 10.21 8.84
N ARG A 16 -7.95 10.02 9.78
CA ARG A 16 -9.31 10.61 9.69
C ARG A 16 -9.30 12.14 9.71
N ALA A 17 -8.27 12.76 10.29
CA ALA A 17 -8.13 14.22 10.32
C ALA A 17 -7.52 14.80 9.03
N MET A 18 -7.03 13.95 8.13
CA MET A 18 -6.41 14.36 6.86
C MET A 18 -7.26 13.94 5.66
N GLY A 19 -8.38 14.65 5.45
CA GLY A 19 -9.14 14.60 4.20
C GLY A 19 -10.59 14.17 4.37
N VAL A 20 -11.49 15.06 3.97
CA VAL A 20 -12.94 14.84 3.84
C VAL A 20 -13.21 13.52 3.08
N PRO A 21 -14.14 12.66 3.53
CA PRO A 21 -14.52 11.48 2.76
C PRO A 21 -15.03 11.90 1.39
N GLY A 22 -14.46 11.31 0.33
CA GLY A 22 -14.90 11.53 -1.04
C GLY A 22 -16.40 11.32 -1.17
N ILE A 23 -17.11 12.35 -1.61
CA ILE A 23 -18.56 12.36 -1.80
C ILE A 23 -18.91 11.44 -2.97
N TYR A 24 -19.65 10.36 -2.69
CA TYR A 24 -20.28 9.46 -3.67
C TYR A 24 -21.15 10.27 -4.65
N ARG A 25 -20.81 10.27 -5.95
CA ARG A 25 -21.56 11.06 -6.96
C ARG A 25 -22.83 10.37 -7.49
N THR A 26 -23.05 9.12 -7.13
CA THR A 26 -24.29 8.38 -7.39
C THR A 26 -24.72 7.77 -6.07
N GLY A 27 -25.94 8.06 -5.60
CA GLY A 27 -26.46 7.69 -4.28
C GLY A 27 -26.66 6.19 -4.02
N GLN A 28 -25.75 5.35 -4.51
CA GLN A 28 -25.66 3.93 -4.19
C GLN A 28 -24.18 3.64 -3.87
N PRO A 29 -23.83 3.26 -2.62
CA PRO A 29 -22.53 2.68 -2.36
C PRO A 29 -22.34 1.46 -3.28
N PRO A 30 -21.10 1.14 -3.73
CA PRO A 30 -20.86 -0.17 -4.32
C PRO A 30 -21.44 -1.22 -3.37
N ALA A 31 -22.14 -2.23 -3.90
CA ALA A 31 -22.80 -3.25 -3.10
C ALA A 31 -21.82 -3.73 -2.02
N ALA A 32 -22.13 -3.43 -0.75
CA ALA A 32 -21.25 -3.71 0.36
C ALA A 32 -21.03 -5.21 0.37
N TRP A 33 -19.79 -5.64 0.18
CA TRP A 33 -19.44 -7.05 0.35
C TRP A 33 -19.71 -7.41 1.79
N ASP A 34 -20.38 -8.53 2.03
CA ASP A 34 -20.52 -9.04 3.39
C ASP A 34 -19.14 -9.47 3.96
N GLY A 35 -19.10 -9.72 5.28
CA GLY A 35 -17.85 -10.09 5.95
C GLY A 35 -17.19 -11.36 5.39
N GLU A 36 -17.99 -12.31 4.88
CA GLU A 36 -17.48 -13.57 4.30
C GLU A 36 -16.84 -13.32 2.93
N GLN A 37 -17.50 -12.57 2.06
CA GLN A 37 -16.97 -12.14 0.76
C GLN A 37 -15.66 -11.36 0.93
N TRP A 38 -15.60 -10.48 1.93
CA TRP A 38 -14.40 -9.73 2.27
C TRP A 38 -13.25 -10.65 2.69
N GLN A 39 -13.50 -11.60 3.58
CA GLN A 39 -12.49 -12.58 4.01
C GLN A 39 -12.01 -13.47 2.86
N LEU A 40 -12.93 -13.98 2.04
CA LEU A 40 -12.60 -14.80 0.87
C LEU A 40 -11.75 -14.02 -0.14
N TRP A 41 -12.05 -12.75 -0.36
CA TRP A 41 -11.25 -11.88 -1.22
C TRP A 41 -9.83 -11.69 -0.67
N LYS A 42 -9.68 -11.37 0.63
CA LYS A 42 -8.36 -11.26 1.28
C LYS A 42 -7.57 -12.57 1.17
N GLN A 43 -8.21 -13.71 1.43
CA GLN A 43 -7.57 -15.02 1.36
C GLN A 43 -7.04 -15.35 -0.04
N LYS A 44 -7.79 -15.03 -1.10
CA LYS A 44 -7.34 -15.23 -2.49
C LYS A 44 -6.06 -14.45 -2.80
N ILE A 45 -6.00 -13.19 -2.39
CA ILE A 45 -4.83 -12.33 -2.60
C ILE A 45 -3.65 -12.85 -1.77
N MET A 46 -3.89 -13.14 -0.49
CA MET A 46 -2.87 -13.65 0.43
C MET A 46 -2.25 -14.94 -0.13
N HIS A 47 -3.08 -15.90 -0.52
CA HIS A 47 -2.60 -17.16 -1.08
C HIS A 47 -1.75 -16.93 -2.33
N TYR A 48 -2.18 -16.04 -3.23
CA TYR A 48 -1.38 -15.70 -4.41
C TYR A 48 -0.03 -15.06 -4.03
N GLN A 49 -0.01 -14.08 -3.13
CA GLN A 49 1.21 -13.39 -2.72
C GLN A 49 2.18 -14.33 -1.99
N GLN A 50 1.67 -15.24 -1.16
CA GLN A 50 2.50 -16.27 -0.52
C GLN A 50 3.06 -17.31 -1.51
N GLN A 51 2.41 -17.54 -2.64
CA GLN A 51 3.02 -18.33 -3.72
C GLN A 51 4.16 -17.57 -4.40
N GLN A 52 4.04 -16.25 -4.55
CA GLN A 52 5.09 -15.44 -5.18
C GLN A 52 6.38 -15.42 -4.38
N THR A 53 6.33 -15.49 -3.03
CA THR A 53 7.53 -15.58 -2.18
C THR A 53 8.33 -16.86 -2.40
N GLN A 54 7.70 -17.92 -2.92
CA GLN A 54 8.32 -19.22 -3.15
C GLN A 54 8.91 -19.36 -4.56
N ILE A 55 8.63 -18.42 -5.46
CA ILE A 55 9.17 -18.45 -6.82
C ILE A 55 10.66 -18.13 -6.72
N PRO A 56 11.56 -19.06 -7.09
CA PRO A 56 12.99 -18.81 -7.02
C PRO A 56 13.33 -17.63 -7.92
N CYS A 57 14.12 -16.67 -7.42
CA CYS A 57 14.80 -15.71 -8.28
C CYS A 57 15.75 -16.49 -9.19
N GLN A 58 15.30 -16.85 -10.39
CA GLN A 58 16.20 -17.35 -11.42
C GLN A 58 17.08 -16.19 -11.83
N GLN A 59 18.39 -16.33 -11.58
CA GLN A 59 19.40 -15.47 -12.16
C GLN A 59 19.26 -15.58 -13.68
N THR A 60 18.72 -14.56 -14.32
CA THR A 60 18.74 -14.44 -15.76
C THR A 60 20.17 -14.19 -16.22
N ASP A 61 20.50 -14.79 -17.36
CA ASP A 61 21.79 -14.69 -18.04
C ASP A 61 22.20 -13.21 -18.15
N LEU A 62 23.47 -12.89 -17.86
CA LEU A 62 24.02 -11.53 -17.79
C LEU A 62 23.83 -10.74 -19.10
N PHE A 63 23.57 -11.46 -20.21
CA PHE A 63 23.38 -10.93 -21.55
C PHE A 63 21.96 -11.11 -22.11
N ALA A 64 21.03 -11.74 -21.38
CA ALA A 64 19.65 -11.87 -21.84
C ALA A 64 18.89 -10.54 -21.68
N PRO A 65 18.00 -10.18 -22.62
CA PRO A 65 17.19 -8.97 -22.50
C PRO A 65 16.33 -9.05 -21.23
N GLU A 66 16.49 -8.08 -20.33
CA GLU A 66 15.79 -7.92 -19.05
C GLU A 66 14.26 -7.97 -19.21
N MET A 67 13.67 -9.16 -19.26
CA MET A 67 12.21 -9.32 -19.24
C MET A 67 11.71 -10.02 -17.98
N VAL A 68 12.57 -10.70 -17.22
CA VAL A 68 12.20 -11.36 -15.97
C VAL A 68 13.41 -11.30 -15.03
N GLY A 69 13.26 -10.78 -13.80
CA GLY A 69 14.24 -11.11 -12.75
C GLY A 69 14.66 -10.05 -11.72
N ILE A 70 14.15 -8.82 -11.75
CA ILE A 70 14.44 -7.86 -10.66
C ILE A 70 13.34 -7.90 -9.58
N SER A 71 12.07 -7.99 -9.98
CA SER A 71 10.94 -7.87 -9.04
C SER A 71 10.75 -9.06 -8.10
N GLY A 72 11.20 -10.26 -8.47
CA GLY A 72 11.22 -11.42 -7.57
C GLY A 72 12.36 -11.40 -6.55
N ARG A 73 13.25 -10.39 -6.59
CA ARG A 73 14.35 -10.25 -5.61
C ARG A 73 13.95 -9.48 -4.36
N ILE A 74 12.95 -8.61 -4.47
CA ILE A 74 12.49 -7.79 -3.36
C ILE A 74 11.30 -8.49 -2.73
N ASN A 75 11.50 -9.06 -1.54
CA ASN A 75 10.42 -9.60 -0.71
C ASN A 75 9.95 -8.51 0.28
N PRO A 76 8.78 -7.88 0.09
CA PRO A 76 8.32 -6.80 0.96
C PRO A 76 8.06 -7.26 2.40
N PHE A 77 7.79 -8.55 2.61
CA PHE A 77 7.55 -9.10 3.94
C PHE A 77 8.81 -9.15 4.81
N GLU A 78 9.99 -9.20 4.19
CA GLU A 78 11.32 -9.24 4.83
C GLU A 78 11.90 -7.85 5.09
N LEU A 79 11.37 -6.81 4.44
CA LEU A 79 11.82 -5.44 4.63
C LEU A 79 11.51 -4.93 6.05
N ALA A 80 12.33 -3.98 6.50
CA ALA A 80 12.13 -3.30 7.77
C ALA A 80 10.79 -2.56 7.78
N LYS A 81 9.94 -2.94 8.73
CA LYS A 81 8.60 -2.37 8.89
C LYS A 81 8.71 -1.07 9.67
N THR A 82 8.08 -0.04 9.15
CA THR A 82 8.05 1.30 9.71
C THR A 82 6.60 1.65 10.05
N SER A 83 6.41 2.31 11.20
CA SER A 83 5.10 2.85 11.58
C SER A 83 4.59 3.85 10.56
N ASP A 84 3.27 3.93 10.44
CA ASP A 84 2.52 4.96 9.73
C ASP A 84 2.92 6.40 10.06
N GLN A 85 3.57 6.67 11.19
CA GLN A 85 4.05 7.99 11.58
C GLN A 85 5.46 8.33 11.06
N PHE A 86 6.05 7.53 10.18
CA PHE A 86 7.42 7.75 9.70
C PHE A 86 7.64 9.15 9.08
N PHE A 87 6.60 9.76 8.49
CA PHE A 87 6.67 11.11 7.93
C PHE A 87 6.83 12.22 9.00
N ARG A 88 6.66 11.89 10.27
CA ARG A 88 6.89 12.76 11.43
C ARG A 88 8.32 12.64 11.98
N LEU A 89 9.08 11.63 11.56
CA LEU A 89 10.45 11.45 12.01
C LEU A 89 11.33 12.61 11.48
N PRO A 90 12.34 13.04 12.25
CA PRO A 90 13.26 14.11 11.84
C PRO A 90 13.88 13.84 10.47
N SER A 91 14.12 14.90 9.68
CA SER A 91 14.55 14.82 8.28
C SER A 91 15.83 14.02 8.03
N GLN A 92 16.65 13.83 9.06
CA GLN A 92 17.86 12.99 9.03
C GLN A 92 17.57 11.49 8.92
N PHE A 93 16.33 11.05 9.18
CA PHE A 93 15.87 9.67 9.02
C PHE A 93 15.03 9.46 7.76
N THR A 94 14.56 10.55 7.14
CA THR A 94 13.86 10.52 5.85
C THR A 94 14.81 11.01 4.79
N HIS A 95 15.56 10.08 4.21
CA HIS A 95 16.31 10.34 3.01
C HIS A 95 15.37 10.96 1.96
N GLY A 96 15.68 12.16 1.46
CA GLY A 96 15.06 12.71 0.26
C GLY A 96 15.45 11.93 -1.00
N ASP A 97 15.75 10.64 -0.83
CA ASP A 97 16.24 9.73 -1.84
C ASP A 97 15.06 9.00 -2.45
N ALA A 98 15.26 8.57 -3.70
CA ALA A 98 14.30 7.77 -4.42
C ALA A 98 14.07 6.43 -3.70
N CYS A 99 12.80 6.01 -3.59
CA CYS A 99 12.45 4.72 -3.01
C CYS A 99 11.24 4.10 -3.70
N ILE A 100 11.13 2.78 -3.53
CA ILE A 100 9.87 2.07 -3.67
C ILE A 100 9.33 1.83 -2.25
N TYR A 101 8.06 2.12 -2.04
CA TYR A 101 7.39 1.86 -0.78
C TYR A 101 6.27 0.85 -0.93
N PHE A 102 6.04 0.10 0.14
CA PHE A 102 5.05 -0.95 0.24
C PHE A 102 4.13 -0.65 1.41
N VAL A 103 2.83 -0.86 1.21
CA VAL A 103 1.82 -0.84 2.28
C VAL A 103 1.44 -2.27 2.56
N LEU A 104 1.62 -2.69 3.80
CA LEU A 104 1.39 -4.05 4.23
C LEU A 104 0.28 -4.08 5.29
N ASP A 105 -0.54 -5.13 5.28
CA ASP A 105 -1.26 -5.57 6.47
C ASP A 105 -0.47 -6.74 7.07
N GLN A 106 -0.07 -6.63 8.34
CA GLN A 106 0.66 -7.68 9.04
C GLN A 106 -0.29 -8.68 9.72
N ALA A 107 -1.51 -8.27 10.08
CA ALA A 107 -2.48 -9.18 10.69
C ALA A 107 -2.98 -10.23 9.67
N ALA A 108 -3.12 -9.80 8.41
CA ALA A 108 -3.26 -10.68 7.26
C ALA A 108 -2.10 -10.38 6.30
N PRO A 109 -1.02 -11.19 6.26
CA PRO A 109 0.24 -10.88 5.58
C PRO A 109 0.03 -10.61 4.08
N LEU A 110 -0.29 -9.35 3.78
CA LEU A 110 -0.77 -8.87 2.49
C LEU A 110 0.01 -7.62 2.11
N ILE A 111 0.41 -7.54 0.85
CA ILE A 111 0.85 -6.31 0.23
C ILE A 111 -0.39 -5.64 -0.36
N LEU A 112 -0.79 -4.52 0.22
CA LEU A 112 -1.98 -3.76 -0.16
C LEU A 112 -1.69 -2.81 -1.33
N TYR A 113 -0.53 -2.16 -1.31
CA TYR A 113 -0.14 -1.15 -2.30
C TYR A 113 1.38 -1.11 -2.49
N ILE A 114 1.80 -0.80 -3.71
CA ILE A 114 3.19 -0.54 -4.09
C ILE A 114 3.24 0.81 -4.81
N GLY A 115 4.20 1.65 -4.46
CA GLY A 115 4.40 2.92 -5.15
C GLY A 115 5.85 3.38 -5.21
N GLU A 116 6.17 4.22 -6.19
CA GLU A 116 7.45 4.94 -6.26
C GLU A 116 7.36 6.38 -5.75
N THR A 117 8.48 6.91 -5.28
CA THR A 117 8.64 8.35 -5.05
C THR A 117 10.11 8.79 -5.15
N VAL A 118 10.34 9.99 -5.67
CA VAL A 118 11.63 10.71 -5.56
C VAL A 118 11.80 11.43 -4.23
N ASN A 119 10.70 11.72 -3.54
CA ASN A 119 10.69 12.44 -2.28
C ASN A 119 9.56 11.89 -1.42
N ALA A 120 9.88 10.92 -0.57
CA ALA A 120 8.90 10.31 0.31
C ALA A 120 8.16 11.40 1.11
N ARG A 121 8.86 12.31 1.77
CA ARG A 121 8.24 13.34 2.62
C ARG A 121 7.21 14.22 1.89
N GLN A 122 7.56 14.74 0.72
CA GLN A 122 6.65 15.59 -0.08
C GLN A 122 5.45 14.79 -0.59
N ARG A 123 5.68 13.53 -0.98
CA ARG A 123 4.63 12.59 -1.38
C ARG A 123 3.77 12.12 -0.22
N TRP A 124 4.14 12.30 1.04
CA TRP A 124 3.29 11.95 2.18
C TRP A 124 2.44 13.11 2.69
N GLN A 125 2.78 14.35 2.35
CA GLN A 125 2.01 15.53 2.75
C GLN A 125 0.83 15.84 1.81
N GLY A 126 0.82 15.29 0.60
CA GLY A 126 -0.27 15.51 -0.38
C GLY A 126 -1.46 14.56 -0.27
N HIS A 127 -2.42 14.76 -1.18
CA HIS A 127 -3.58 13.89 -1.40
C HIS A 127 -3.22 12.75 -2.36
N HIS A 128 -3.39 11.50 -1.91
CA HIS A 128 -2.96 10.30 -2.64
C HIS A 128 -3.97 9.17 -2.52
N ASP A 129 -4.27 8.52 -3.65
CA ASP A 129 -5.23 7.42 -3.79
C ASP A 129 -5.04 6.32 -2.74
N CYS A 130 -3.78 5.96 -2.46
CA CYS A 130 -3.45 4.95 -1.46
C CYS A 130 -4.03 5.27 -0.07
N LYS A 131 -4.07 6.56 0.35
CA LYS A 131 -4.64 6.95 1.64
C LYS A 131 -6.15 6.73 1.66
N THR A 132 -6.82 7.05 0.56
CA THR A 132 -8.26 6.85 0.41
C THR A 132 -8.61 5.36 0.42
N TYR A 133 -7.87 4.54 -0.32
CA TYR A 133 -8.06 3.08 -0.27
C TYR A 133 -7.80 2.50 1.13
N LEU A 134 -6.76 2.97 1.80
CA LEU A 134 -6.45 2.55 3.16
C LEU A 134 -7.55 2.96 4.15
N SER A 135 -8.17 4.12 3.97
CA SER A 135 -9.29 4.55 4.82
C SER A 135 -10.47 3.60 4.71
N TYR A 136 -10.86 3.22 3.50
CA TYR A 136 -11.95 2.26 3.27
C TYR A 136 -11.60 0.87 3.82
N TYR A 137 -10.36 0.43 3.61
CA TYR A 137 -9.87 -0.83 4.17
C TYR A 137 -10.04 -0.89 5.70
N LEU A 138 -9.62 0.18 6.40
CA LEU A 138 -9.72 0.28 7.85
C LEU A 138 -11.17 0.47 8.34
N ASP A 139 -12.02 1.11 7.55
CA ASP A 139 -13.45 1.24 7.85
C ASP A 139 -14.14 -0.12 7.78
N ASP A 140 -13.89 -0.90 6.73
CA ASP A 140 -14.45 -2.25 6.54
C ASP A 140 -13.95 -3.21 7.62
N HIS A 141 -12.65 -3.16 7.98
CA HIS A 141 -12.12 -3.96 9.09
C HIS A 141 -12.79 -3.65 10.42
N ARG A 142 -13.05 -2.37 10.72
CA ARG A 142 -13.73 -2.00 11.96
C ARG A 142 -15.21 -2.36 11.92
N HIS A 143 -15.87 -2.24 10.78
CA HIS A 143 -17.27 -2.62 10.60
C HIS A 143 -17.47 -4.13 10.84
N TYR A 144 -16.56 -4.96 10.29
CA TYR A 144 -16.60 -6.42 10.42
C TYR A 144 -15.81 -6.97 11.61
N GLN A 145 -15.28 -6.11 12.48
CA GLN A 145 -14.48 -6.49 13.66
C GLN A 145 -13.30 -7.41 13.32
N LEU A 146 -12.62 -7.12 12.21
CA LEU A 146 -11.45 -7.86 11.73
C LEU A 146 -10.16 -7.19 12.17
N ASP A 147 -9.19 -8.00 12.57
CA ASP A 147 -7.86 -7.52 12.91
C ASP A 147 -7.13 -6.99 11.67
N THR A 148 -6.43 -5.88 11.86
CA THR A 148 -5.61 -5.25 10.83
C THR A 148 -4.45 -4.52 11.47
N GLN A 149 -3.27 -4.62 10.86
CA GLN A 149 -2.09 -3.93 11.34
C GLN A 149 -1.30 -3.38 10.17
N ILE A 150 -1.47 -2.08 9.89
CA ILE A 150 -0.86 -1.44 8.73
C ILE A 150 0.58 -1.07 8.99
N HIS A 151 1.46 -1.48 8.08
CA HIS A 151 2.88 -1.16 8.11
C HIS A 151 3.35 -0.62 6.77
N TRP A 152 4.41 0.16 6.85
CA TRP A 152 5.10 0.71 5.69
C TRP A 152 6.46 0.06 5.58
N ALA A 153 6.85 -0.37 4.40
CA ALA A 153 8.21 -0.83 4.14
C ALA A 153 8.80 -0.02 2.99
N PHE A 154 10.11 0.21 3.04
CA PHE A 154 10.81 1.03 2.05
C PHE A 154 12.03 0.27 1.53
N ASP A 155 12.15 0.22 0.21
CA ASP A 155 13.39 -0.15 -0.47
C ASP A 155 14.05 1.12 -1.03
N TRP A 156 15.23 1.42 -0.48
CA TRP A 156 16.05 2.56 -0.84
C TRP A 156 17.12 2.20 -1.90
N GLN A 157 17.31 0.91 -2.20
CA GLN A 157 18.31 0.44 -3.16
C GLN A 157 17.76 0.45 -4.60
N VAL A 158 17.13 1.55 -4.99
CA VAL A 158 16.38 1.66 -6.25
C VAL A 158 16.98 2.73 -7.17
N PRO A 159 16.70 2.70 -8.48
CA PRO A 159 17.21 3.71 -9.39
C PRO A 159 16.78 5.13 -9.01
N ARG A 160 17.74 6.06 -8.98
CA ARG A 160 17.45 7.50 -8.79
C ARG A 160 16.71 8.10 -9.98
N ALA A 161 17.01 7.62 -11.19
CA ALA A 161 16.32 8.03 -12.41
C ALA A 161 14.86 7.55 -12.40
N THR A 162 13.93 8.44 -12.77
CA THR A 162 12.48 8.17 -12.71
C THR A 162 12.05 7.01 -13.59
N ARG A 163 12.47 6.96 -14.86
CA ARG A 163 12.00 5.91 -15.79
C ARG A 163 12.39 4.49 -15.36
N PRO A 164 13.65 4.19 -15.00
CA PRO A 164 14.00 2.86 -14.49
C PRO A 164 13.28 2.50 -13.18
N ARG A 165 13.06 3.47 -12.29
CA ARG A 165 12.33 3.22 -11.04
C ARG A 165 10.85 2.93 -11.28
N GLN A 166 10.19 3.66 -12.19
CA GLN A 166 8.82 3.38 -12.60
C GLN A 166 8.69 2.02 -13.29
N LYS A 167 9.70 1.60 -14.07
CA LYS A 167 9.74 0.24 -14.61
C LYS A 167 9.81 -0.80 -13.48
N LEU A 168 10.68 -0.60 -12.49
CA LEU A 168 10.78 -1.47 -11.32
C LEU A 168 9.46 -1.53 -10.53
N GLU A 169 8.82 -0.40 -10.28
CA GLU A 169 7.50 -0.31 -9.66
C GLU A 169 6.46 -1.14 -10.41
N GLN A 170 6.36 -0.95 -11.73
CA GLN A 170 5.43 -1.71 -12.56
C GLN A 170 5.70 -3.21 -12.53
N ASP A 171 6.97 -3.62 -12.57
CA ASP A 171 7.33 -5.03 -12.54
C ASP A 171 7.02 -5.64 -11.15
N LEU A 172 7.20 -4.88 -10.06
CA LEU A 172 6.78 -5.28 -8.71
C LEU A 172 5.26 -5.38 -8.59
N ILE A 173 4.51 -4.43 -9.15
CA ILE A 173 3.04 -4.49 -9.17
C ILE A 173 2.57 -5.72 -9.96
N ARG A 174 3.17 -6.02 -11.12
CA ARG A 174 2.84 -7.21 -11.92
C ARG A 174 3.15 -8.52 -11.19
N HIS A 175 4.22 -8.54 -10.40
CA HIS A 175 4.62 -9.72 -9.64
C HIS A 175 3.71 -9.95 -8.42
N TRP A 176 3.52 -8.93 -7.57
CA TRP A 176 2.80 -9.06 -6.31
C TRP A 176 1.29 -8.85 -6.42
N LEU A 177 0.82 -8.23 -7.50
CA LEU A 177 -0.58 -7.85 -7.75
C LEU A 177 -1.26 -7.23 -6.52
N PRO A 178 -0.72 -6.16 -5.93
CA PRO A 178 -1.32 -5.48 -4.78
C PRO A 178 -2.72 -4.94 -5.12
N PRO A 179 -3.74 -5.17 -4.28
CA PRO A 179 -5.14 -4.90 -4.60
C PRO A 179 -5.48 -3.41 -4.76
N PHE A 180 -4.71 -2.49 -4.16
CA PHE A 180 -5.01 -1.06 -4.26
C PHE A 180 -4.36 -0.41 -5.49
N ASN A 181 -3.45 -1.12 -6.18
CA ASN A 181 -2.94 -0.69 -7.48
C ASN A 181 -3.97 -1.02 -8.58
N LYS A 182 -4.24 -0.04 -9.45
CA LYS A 182 -5.31 -0.13 -10.47
C LYS A 182 -5.06 -1.27 -11.45
N GLU A 183 -3.79 -1.57 -11.69
CA GLU A 183 -3.29 -2.66 -12.51
C GLU A 183 -3.75 -4.03 -12.05
N SER A 184 -4.01 -4.21 -10.75
CA SER A 184 -4.42 -5.50 -10.17
C SER A 184 -5.93 -5.74 -10.20
N TRP A 185 -6.72 -4.71 -10.51
CA TRP A 185 -8.18 -4.76 -10.40
C TRP A 185 -8.84 -5.73 -11.39
N CYS A 186 -8.23 -5.96 -12.55
CA CYS A 186 -8.75 -6.96 -13.48
C CYS A 186 -8.73 -8.37 -12.87
N ARG A 187 -7.81 -8.64 -11.93
CA ARG A 187 -7.66 -9.93 -11.27
C ARG A 187 -8.48 -10.04 -9.99
N TRP A 188 -8.43 -9.02 -9.14
CA TRP A 188 -9.03 -9.08 -7.80
C TRP A 188 -10.40 -8.41 -7.71
N GLY A 189 -10.80 -7.65 -8.73
CA GLY A 189 -11.85 -6.65 -8.60
C GLY A 189 -11.38 -5.44 -7.78
N ALA A 190 -12.14 -4.35 -7.86
CA ALA A 190 -11.96 -3.17 -7.02
C ALA A 190 -13.09 -3.15 -5.98
N PRO A 191 -12.82 -3.41 -4.68
CA PRO A 191 -13.86 -3.34 -3.65
C PRO A 191 -14.47 -1.95 -3.54
N TRP A 192 -13.70 -0.90 -3.86
CA TRP A 192 -14.16 0.49 -3.86
C TRP A 192 -13.82 1.17 -5.18
N ARG A 193 -14.78 1.91 -5.74
CA ARG A 193 -14.56 2.78 -6.90
C ARG A 193 -14.37 4.21 -6.42
N ILE A 194 -13.14 4.72 -6.45
CA ILE A 194 -12.86 6.13 -6.20
C ILE A 194 -13.20 6.91 -7.48
N HIS A 195 -14.18 7.80 -7.39
CA HIS A 195 -14.53 8.72 -8.47
C HIS A 195 -13.97 10.11 -8.15
N TYR A 196 -13.08 10.62 -9.00
CA TYR A 196 -12.66 12.02 -8.92
C TYR A 196 -13.77 12.89 -9.53
N ARG A 197 -14.21 13.92 -8.80
CA ARG A 197 -14.90 15.03 -9.47
C ARG A 197 -13.85 15.80 -10.26
N ALA A 198 -14.04 15.95 -11.57
CA ALA A 198 -13.44 17.08 -12.26
C ALA A 198 -14.04 18.33 -11.62
N THR A 199 -13.20 19.14 -10.98
CA THR A 199 -13.53 20.54 -10.66
C THR A 199 -13.62 21.26 -12.00
N THR A 200 -14.84 21.35 -12.55
CA THR A 200 -15.16 22.37 -13.53
C THR A 200 -15.22 23.69 -12.77
N GLU A 201 -14.19 24.51 -12.96
CA GLU A 201 -14.27 25.96 -12.80
C GLU A 201 -15.29 26.55 -13.79
#